data_AF-A0A1A3TWY5-F1
#
_entry.id   AF-A0A1A3TWY5-F1
#
_cell.length_a   1.000
_cell.length_b   1.000
_cell.length_c   1.000
_cell.angle_alpha   90.00
_cell.angle_beta   90.00
_cell.angle_gamma   90.00
#
_symmetry.space_group_name_H-M   'P 1'
#
loop_
_entity.id
_entity.type
_entity.pdbx_description
1 polymer ?
#
loop_
_entity_poly.entity_id
_entity_poly.type
_entity_poly.pdbx_seq_one_letter_code
_entity_poly.pdbx_strand_id
1 'polypeptide(L)'
;MREGAARALAGAPADFAVPHLSEALGDAHLDVRKAAVLSLTRWAGEAAARDALGLALKDGDADVRAYARRALEKDGMAEKA
;
A
#
# COMPACT_ATOMS: atom_id res chain seq x y z
N MET A 1 13.29 -12.07 3.11
CA MET A 1 14.05 -11.07 2.31
C MET A 1 13.12 -10.11 1.55
N ARG A 2 12.07 -10.58 0.85
CA ARG A 2 11.15 -9.71 0.07
C ARG A 2 10.26 -8.77 0.92
N GLU A 3 9.74 -9.25 2.04
CA GLU A 3 8.94 -8.43 2.97
C GLU A 3 9.74 -7.23 3.50
N GLY A 4 10.99 -7.46 3.91
CA GLY A 4 11.88 -6.39 4.38
C GLY A 4 12.17 -5.34 3.31
N ALA A 5 12.26 -5.73 2.04
CA ALA A 5 12.40 -4.80 0.93
C ALA A 5 11.14 -3.92 0.75
N ALA A 6 9.94 -4.50 0.82
CA ALA A 6 8.69 -3.74 0.77
C ALA A 6 8.55 -2.75 1.95
N ARG A 7 9.01 -3.12 3.15
CA ARG A 7 9.07 -2.20 4.29
C ARG A 7 10.11 -1.09 4.09
N ALA A 8 11.29 -1.43 3.56
CA ALA A 8 12.36 -0.46 3.33
C ALA A 8 11.98 0.61 2.29
N LEU A 9 11.18 0.23 1.28
CA LEU A 9 10.67 1.18 0.28
C LEU A 9 9.83 2.30 0.88
N ALA A 10 9.25 2.14 2.08
CA ALA A 10 8.53 3.20 2.80
C ALA A 10 9.40 4.45 3.09
N GLY A 11 10.73 4.32 3.07
CA GLY A 11 11.68 5.42 3.23
C GLY A 11 12.14 6.08 1.92
N ALA A 12 11.78 5.53 0.76
CA ALA A 12 12.18 6.06 -0.54
C ALA A 12 11.22 7.16 -1.04
N PRO A 13 11.58 7.95 -2.07
CA PRO A 13 10.65 8.88 -2.71
C PRO A 13 9.43 8.16 -3.31
N ALA A 14 8.27 8.84 -3.32
CA ALA A 14 7.00 8.26 -3.77
C ALA A 14 7.07 7.70 -5.19
N ASP A 15 7.62 8.47 -6.13
CA ASP A 15 7.74 8.10 -7.55
C ASP A 15 8.54 6.81 -7.77
N PHE A 16 9.44 6.48 -6.84
CA PHE A 16 10.18 5.23 -6.86
C PHE A 16 9.46 4.13 -6.07
N ALA A 17 8.97 4.44 -4.87
CA ALA A 17 8.38 3.46 -3.96
C ALA A 17 7.05 2.92 -4.46
N VAL A 18 6.15 3.79 -4.93
CA VAL A 18 4.76 3.44 -5.25
C VAL A 18 4.65 2.39 -6.36
N PRO A 19 5.37 2.49 -7.50
CA PRO A 19 5.33 1.45 -8.53
C PRO A 19 5.79 0.08 -8.01
N HIS A 20 6.91 0.03 -7.30
CA HIS A 20 7.47 -1.22 -6.77
C HIS A 20 6.59 -1.85 -5.69
N LEU A 21 5.97 -1.02 -4.84
CA LEU A 21 5.01 -1.50 -3.84
C LEU A 21 3.71 -1.98 -4.49
N SER A 22 3.28 -1.35 -5.58
CA SER A 22 2.11 -1.78 -6.35
C SER A 22 2.32 -3.16 -6.96
N GLU A 23 3.52 -3.44 -7.49
CA GLU A 23 3.89 -4.78 -7.97
C GLU A 23 3.89 -5.81 -6.82
N ALA A 24 4.39 -5.41 -5.63
CA ALA A 24 4.45 -6.29 -4.47
C ALA A 24 3.06 -6.68 -3.92
N LEU A 25 1.99 -5.96 -4.26
CA LEU A 25 0.61 -6.38 -3.97
C LEU A 25 0.19 -7.65 -4.74
N GLY A 26 0.93 -8.04 -5.80
CA GLY A 26 0.72 -9.29 -6.52
C GLY A 26 1.55 -10.47 -6.01
N ASP A 27 2.36 -10.31 -4.96
CA ASP A 27 3.27 -11.36 -4.50
C ASP A 27 2.49 -12.55 -3.89
N ALA A 28 2.96 -13.77 -4.16
CA ALA A 28 2.35 -14.98 -3.65
C ALA A 28 2.34 -15.04 -2.10
N HIS A 29 3.32 -14.41 -1.45
CA HIS A 29 3.47 -14.43 0.00
C HIS A 29 2.64 -13.34 0.66
N LEU A 30 1.79 -13.75 1.59
CA LEU A 30 0.92 -12.85 2.34
C LEU A 30 1.69 -11.73 3.05
N ASP A 31 2.81 -12.05 3.71
CA ASP A 31 3.58 -11.06 4.46
C ASP A 31 4.14 -9.96 3.57
N VAL A 32 4.49 -10.28 2.31
CA VAL A 32 4.94 -9.29 1.32
C VAL A 32 3.79 -8.37 0.92
N ARG A 33 2.60 -8.91 0.62
CA ARG A 33 1.42 -8.09 0.27
C ARG A 33 0.99 -7.20 1.43
N LYS A 34 1.02 -7.73 2.66
CA LYS A 34 0.75 -6.96 3.89
C LYS A 34 1.78 -5.84 4.09
N ALA A 35 3.07 -6.12 3.90
CA ALA A 35 4.11 -5.09 3.96
C ALA A 35 3.91 -4.02 2.87
N ALA A 36 3.54 -4.42 1.66
CA ALA A 36 3.31 -3.51 0.55
C ALA A 36 2.14 -2.54 0.83
N VAL A 37 0.97 -3.06 1.24
CA VAL A 37 -0.19 -2.21 1.55
C VAL A 37 0.09 -1.27 2.73
N LEU A 38 0.79 -1.75 3.77
CA LEU A 38 1.16 -0.93 4.92
C LEU A 38 2.12 0.21 4.52
N SER A 39 3.12 -0.07 3.68
CA SER A 39 4.05 0.94 3.17
C SER A 39 3.34 1.96 2.28
N LEU A 40 2.42 1.54 1.41
CA LEU A 40 1.65 2.42 0.52
C LEU A 40 0.82 3.45 1.28
N THR A 41 0.40 3.17 2.52
CA THR A 41 -0.39 4.11 3.34
C THR A 41 0.31 5.44 3.60
N ARG A 42 1.65 5.50 3.50
CA ARG A 42 2.43 6.73 3.64
C ARG A 42 2.10 7.76 2.56
N TRP A 43 1.74 7.28 1.37
CA TRP A 43 1.43 8.11 0.21
C TRP A 43 -0.05 8.03 -0.17
N ALA A 44 -0.93 7.70 0.77
CA ALA A 44 -2.36 7.58 0.46
C ALA A 44 -2.99 8.85 -0.15
N GLY A 45 -2.33 10.01 -0.07
CA GLY A 45 -2.71 11.25 -0.74
C GLY A 45 -2.27 11.40 -2.20
N GLU A 46 -1.39 10.52 -2.69
CA GLU A 46 -0.93 10.48 -4.07
C GLU A 46 -1.87 9.63 -4.93
N ALA A 47 -2.22 10.11 -6.13
CA ALA A 47 -3.14 9.40 -7.02
C ALA A 47 -2.70 7.95 -7.30
N ALA A 48 -1.42 7.75 -7.64
CA ALA A 48 -0.88 6.44 -7.95
C ALA A 48 -0.95 5.46 -6.76
N ALA A 49 -0.75 5.96 -5.54
CA ALA A 49 -0.85 5.14 -4.34
C ALA A 49 -2.32 4.83 -3.99
N ARG A 50 -3.25 5.76 -4.20
CA ARG A 50 -4.69 5.50 -4.07
C ARG A 50 -5.15 4.40 -5.03
N ASP A 51 -4.69 4.44 -6.28
CA ASP A 51 -4.99 3.40 -7.25
C ASP A 51 -4.47 2.02 -6.80
N ALA A 52 -3.22 1.97 -6.33
CA ALA A 52 -2.62 0.75 -5.79
C ALA A 52 -3.37 0.22 -4.55
N LEU A 53 -3.72 1.09 -3.60
CA LEU A 53 -4.55 0.74 -2.44
C LEU A 53 -5.94 0.24 -2.89
N GLY A 54 -6.51 0.80 -3.95
CA GLY A 54 -7.74 0.34 -4.59
C GLY A 54 -7.64 -1.09 -5.14
N LEU A 55 -6.48 -1.50 -5.67
CA LEU A 55 -6.22 -2.89 -6.06
C LEU A 55 -6.18 -3.81 -4.83
N ALA A 56 -5.52 -3.38 -3.75
CA ALA A 56 -5.40 -4.15 -2.50
C ALA A 56 -6.76 -4.41 -1.81
N LEU A 57 -7.81 -3.63 -2.12
CA LEU A 57 -9.18 -3.90 -1.66
C LEU A 57 -9.76 -5.22 -2.19
N LYS A 58 -9.17 -5.77 -3.26
CA LYS A 58 -9.58 -7.03 -3.89
C LYS A 58 -8.70 -8.22 -3.48
N ASP A 59 -7.74 -8.02 -2.57
CA ASP A 59 -6.87 -9.10 -2.10
C ASP A 59 -7.67 -10.24 -1.46
N GLY A 60 -7.19 -11.48 -1.59
CA GLY A 60 -7.81 -12.64 -0.96
C GLY A 60 -7.74 -12.60 0.57
N ASP A 61 -6.76 -11.92 1.14
CA ASP A 61 -6.56 -11.80 2.58
C ASP A 61 -7.34 -10.65 3.22
N ALA A 62 -7.95 -10.92 4.38
CA ALA A 62 -8.80 -9.96 5.06
C ALA A 62 -8.02 -8.78 5.67
N ASP A 63 -6.80 -9.01 6.16
CA ASP A 63 -5.99 -7.96 6.76
C ASP A 63 -5.50 -6.98 5.68
N VAL A 64 -5.06 -7.50 4.53
CA VAL A 64 -4.65 -6.66 3.39
C VAL A 64 -5.80 -5.73 2.98
N ARG A 65 -7.01 -6.27 2.81
CA ARG A 65 -8.19 -5.46 2.49
C ARG A 65 -8.50 -4.43 3.58
N ALA A 66 -8.39 -4.80 4.85
CA ALA A 66 -8.65 -3.89 5.97
C ALA A 66 -7.66 -2.72 6.01
N TYR A 67 -6.37 -2.99 5.80
CA TYR A 67 -5.35 -1.94 5.74
C TYR A 67 -5.58 -0.99 4.56
N ALA A 68 -5.93 -1.52 3.38
CA ALA A 68 -6.23 -0.71 2.22
C ALA A 68 -7.42 0.25 2.46
N ARG A 69 -8.53 -0.26 3.02
CA ARG A 69 -9.70 0.58 3.37
C ARG A 69 -9.33 1.70 4.33
N ARG A 70 -8.65 1.34 5.42
CA ARG A 70 -8.23 2.30 6.45
C ARG A 70 -7.32 3.39 5.88
N ALA A 71 -6.43 3.04 4.96
CA ALA A 71 -5.54 3.98 4.32
C ALA A 71 -6.31 5.01 3.48
N LEU A 72 -7.25 4.54 2.65
CA LEU A 72 -8.08 5.39 1.79
C LEU A 72 -9.04 6.27 2.61
N GLU A 73 -9.61 5.75 3.70
CA GLU A 73 -10.46 6.53 4.61
C GLU A 73 -9.68 7.65 5.33
N LYS A 74 -8.48 7.33 5.83
CA LYS A 74 -7.64 8.30 6.55
C LYS A 74 -7.25 9.47 5.66
N ASP A 75 -6.94 9.19 4.40
CA ASP A 75 -6.61 10.21 3.43
C ASP A 75 -7.82 11.09 3.05
N GLY A 76 -9.00 10.48 2.85
CA GLY A 76 -10.24 11.22 2.63
C GLY A 76 -10.67 12.10 3.82
N MET A 77 -10.14 11.85 5.03
CA MET A 77 -10.27 12.78 6.17
C MET A 77 -9.22 13.90 6.14
N ALA A 78 -8.00 13.62 5.65
CA ALA A 78 -6.95 14.63 5.51
C ALA A 78 -7.27 15.67 4.43
N GLU A 79 -7.97 15.28 3.36
CA GLU A 79 -8.40 16.20 2.29
C GLU A 79 -9.57 17.12 2.72
N LYS A 80 -10.33 16.73 3.76
CA LYS A 80 -11.51 17.48 4.25
C LYS A 80 -11.21 18.45 5.40
N ALA A 81 -9.99 18.44 5.94
CA ALA A 81 -9.56 19.28 7.06
C ALA A 81 -8.80 20.51 6.57
#